data_AF-A0A7X3R1R0-F1
#
_entry.id   AF-A0A7X3R1R0-F1
#
_cell.length_a   1.000
_cell.length_b   1.000
_cell.length_c   1.000
_cell.angle_alpha   90.00
_cell.angle_beta   90.00
_cell.angle_gamma   90.00
#
_symmetry.space_group_name_H-M   'P 1'
#
loop_
_entity.id
_entity.type
_entity.pdbx_description
1 polymer ?
#
loop_
_entity_poly.entity_id
_entity_poly.type
_entity_poly.pdbx_seq_one_letter_code
_entity_poly.pdbx_strand_id
1 'polypeptide(L)'
;MWSNNGSVDTNDWERLAFGEPSLPLLRRISLVRRLRSARAYLTACFIYRNDGFSKASDYLHLLSLHTPPLGASTNEEAVRQARRTMAFFRCLGRLAHEDLLCLPAATSLTAGLIALGLPAQLVVGKAEYLLNKTYDFHAWTEINGVPINDKPIVRQCYLPLLKWPDWKHHPHMFN
;
A
#
# COMPACT_ATOMS: atom_id res chain seq x y z
N MET A 1 9.20 -19.73 -33.76
CA MET A 1 8.48 -20.60 -32.80
C MET A 1 9.11 -20.42 -31.42
N TRP A 2 8.48 -19.66 -30.54
CA TRP A 2 8.90 -19.52 -29.15
C TRP A 2 7.88 -20.25 -28.29
N SER A 3 8.21 -21.46 -27.83
CA SER A 3 7.44 -22.15 -26.80
C SER A 3 7.80 -21.54 -25.44
N ASN A 4 7.01 -20.55 -25.01
CA ASN A 4 7.10 -20.00 -23.68
C ASN A 4 6.43 -21.01 -22.73
N ASN A 5 7.21 -21.94 -22.18
CA ASN A 5 6.79 -22.81 -21.07
C ASN A 5 6.65 -21.95 -19.81
N GLY A 6 5.58 -21.14 -19.76
CA GLY A 6 5.14 -20.50 -18.54
C GLY A 6 4.63 -21.57 -17.60
N SER A 7 5.47 -21.99 -16.65
CA SER A 7 4.99 -22.80 -15.53
C SER A 7 3.86 -22.04 -14.85
N VAL A 8 2.68 -22.67 -14.83
CA VAL A 8 1.49 -22.14 -14.18
C VAL A 8 1.83 -21.96 -12.71
N ASP A 9 1.93 -20.70 -12.28
CA ASP A 9 2.13 -20.36 -10.88
C ASP A 9 0.85 -20.71 -10.13
N THR A 10 0.89 -21.79 -9.35
CA THR A 10 -0.26 -22.34 -8.61
C THR A 10 -0.83 -21.38 -7.56
N ASN A 11 -0.22 -20.20 -7.38
CA ASN A 11 -0.72 -19.13 -6.52
C ASN A 11 -1.63 -18.12 -7.23
N ASP A 12 -2.05 -18.37 -8.47
CA ASP A 12 -2.97 -17.50 -9.20
C ASP A 12 -4.44 -17.78 -8.88
N TRP A 13 -4.77 -17.77 -7.59
CA TRP A 13 -6.13 -17.97 -7.10
C TRP A 13 -7.11 -16.93 -7.65
N GLU A 14 -6.62 -15.75 -8.06
CA GLU A 14 -7.43 -14.70 -8.70
C GLU A 14 -8.01 -15.18 -10.04
N ARG A 15 -7.22 -15.91 -10.85
CA ARG A 15 -7.74 -16.56 -12.06
C ARG A 15 -8.82 -17.59 -11.76
N LEU A 16 -8.61 -18.38 -10.72
CA LEU A 16 -9.58 -19.40 -10.29
C LEU A 16 -10.86 -18.78 -9.71
N ALA A 17 -10.74 -17.64 -9.02
CA ALA A 17 -11.85 -16.96 -8.36
C ALA A 17 -12.71 -16.11 -9.30
N PHE A 18 -12.10 -15.48 -10.31
CA PHE A 18 -12.80 -14.54 -11.20
C PHE A 18 -13.02 -15.07 -12.62
N GLY A 19 -12.42 -16.21 -12.99
CA GLY A 19 -12.65 -16.84 -14.29
C GLY A 19 -12.24 -16.00 -15.49
N GLU A 20 -11.50 -14.90 -15.29
CA GLU A 20 -11.07 -14.00 -16.36
C GLU A 20 -9.69 -14.40 -16.89
N PRO A 21 -9.60 -15.01 -18.09
CA PRO A 21 -8.32 -15.37 -18.70
C PRO A 21 -7.49 -14.15 -19.15
N SER A 22 -8.07 -12.94 -19.15
CA SER A 22 -7.52 -11.70 -19.71
C SER A 22 -6.65 -10.87 -18.78
N LEU A 23 -6.65 -11.12 -17.47
CA LEU A 23 -5.84 -10.31 -16.56
C LEU A 23 -4.34 -10.67 -16.71
N PRO A 24 -3.45 -9.68 -16.92
CA PRO A 24 -2.02 -9.95 -17.02
C PRO A 24 -1.50 -10.53 -15.71
N LEU A 25 -0.53 -11.45 -15.83
CA LEU A 25 0.16 -12.04 -14.69
C LEU A 25 0.88 -10.94 -13.89
N LEU A 26 0.68 -10.95 -12.58
CA LEU A 26 1.37 -10.03 -11.69
C LEU A 26 2.87 -10.30 -11.66
N ARG A 27 3.65 -9.24 -11.50
CA ARG A 27 5.11 -9.31 -11.44
C ARG A 27 5.56 -10.11 -10.22
N ARG A 28 6.53 -11.01 -10.42
CA ARG A 28 7.18 -11.71 -9.31
C ARG A 28 8.03 -10.72 -8.50
N ILE A 29 7.69 -10.56 -7.24
CA ILE A 29 8.46 -9.75 -6.29
C ILE A 29 9.63 -10.60 -5.76
N SER A 30 10.86 -10.13 -5.95
CA SER A 30 12.06 -10.78 -5.42
C SER A 30 12.04 -10.87 -3.89
N LEU A 31 12.66 -11.92 -3.34
CA LEU A 31 12.76 -12.12 -1.90
C LEU A 31 13.39 -10.90 -1.20
N VAL A 32 14.42 -10.29 -1.81
CA VAL A 32 15.06 -9.07 -1.30
C VAL A 32 14.06 -7.92 -1.13
N ARG A 33 13.20 -7.68 -2.13
CA ARG A 33 12.16 -6.63 -2.04
C ARG A 33 11.14 -6.96 -0.96
N ARG A 34 10.73 -8.23 -0.82
CA ARG A 34 9.80 -8.67 0.24
C ARG A 34 10.37 -8.47 1.64
N LEU A 35 11.66 -8.78 1.83
CA LEU A 35 12.34 -8.57 3.11
C LEU A 35 12.51 -7.08 3.42
N ARG A 36 12.87 -6.27 2.41
CA ARG A 36 12.93 -4.81 2.56
C ARG A 36 11.57 -4.21 2.90
N SER A 37 10.50 -4.66 2.25
CA SER A 37 9.14 -4.19 2.54
C SER A 37 8.67 -4.59 3.94
N ALA A 38 8.98 -5.83 4.37
CA ALA A 38 8.67 -6.27 5.73
C ALA A 38 9.43 -5.45 6.78
N ARG A 39 10.73 -5.20 6.55
CA ARG A 39 11.53 -4.34 7.41
C ARG A 39 10.97 -2.92 7.45
N ALA A 40 10.65 -2.31 6.30
CA ALA A 40 10.11 -0.96 6.23
C ALA A 40 8.77 -0.84 6.97
N TYR A 41 7.88 -1.82 6.82
CA TYR A 41 6.63 -1.90 7.59
C TYR A 41 6.91 -1.88 9.09
N LEU A 42 7.74 -2.81 9.58
CA LEU A 42 8.05 -2.94 11.01
C LEU A 42 8.80 -1.70 11.56
N THR A 43 9.69 -1.11 10.77
CA THR A 43 10.38 0.13 11.12
C THR A 43 9.40 1.29 11.24
N ALA A 44 8.44 1.43 10.32
CA ALA A 44 7.39 2.43 10.43
C ALA A 44 6.50 2.22 11.66
N CYS A 45 6.10 0.97 11.96
CA CYS A 45 5.40 0.66 13.21
C CYS A 45 6.20 1.12 14.44
N PHE A 46 7.49 0.80 14.46
CA PHE A 46 8.39 1.12 15.57
C PHE A 46 8.57 2.63 15.75
N ILE A 47 8.87 3.36 14.67
CA ILE A 47 9.02 4.82 14.69
C ILE A 47 7.72 5.47 15.14
N TYR A 48 6.57 5.07 14.57
CA TYR A 48 5.29 5.65 14.95
C TYR A 48 5.02 5.50 16.45
N ARG A 49 5.29 4.32 17.02
CA ARG A 49 5.04 4.05 18.44
C ARG A 49 5.93 4.85 19.38
N ASN A 50 7.21 4.97 19.06
CA ASN A 50 8.18 5.59 19.96
C ASN A 50 8.28 7.11 19.75
N ASP A 51 8.15 7.55 18.50
CA ASP A 51 8.46 8.92 18.09
C ASP A 51 7.24 9.67 17.50
N GLY A 52 6.12 8.97 17.32
CA GLY A 52 4.87 9.55 16.82
C GLY A 52 4.81 9.75 15.31
N PHE A 53 3.72 10.39 14.87
CA PHE A 53 3.39 10.51 13.45
C PHE A 53 4.41 11.34 12.65
N SER A 54 4.92 12.44 13.20
CA SER A 54 5.83 13.34 12.48
C SER A 54 7.10 12.62 12.00
N LYS A 55 7.71 11.79 12.86
CA LYS A 55 8.90 11.02 12.47
C LYS A 55 8.55 9.89 11.50
N ALA A 56 7.37 9.28 11.65
CA ALA A 56 6.91 8.26 10.72
C ALA A 56 6.64 8.86 9.32
N SER A 57 6.10 10.07 9.21
CA SER A 57 5.95 10.76 7.93
C SER A 57 7.30 11.13 7.30
N ASP A 58 8.27 11.61 8.09
CA ASP A 58 9.64 11.86 7.60
C ASP A 58 10.23 10.57 7.01
N TYR A 59 10.03 9.43 7.69
CA TYR A 59 10.47 8.13 7.22
C TYR A 59 9.80 7.71 5.91
N LEU A 60 8.48 7.92 5.77
CA LEU A 60 7.78 7.67 4.49
C LEU A 60 8.34 8.53 3.35
N HIS A 61 8.67 9.79 3.63
CA HIS A 61 9.27 10.67 2.64
C HIS A 61 10.65 10.16 2.22
N LEU A 62 11.51 9.81 3.18
CA LEU A 62 12.83 9.23 2.90
C LEU A 62 12.72 7.93 2.09
N LEU A 63 11.78 7.05 2.42
CA LEU A 63 11.54 5.83 1.63
C LEU A 63 11.13 6.15 0.19
N SER A 64 10.28 7.17 0.00
CA SER A 64 9.79 7.57 -1.31
C SER A 64 10.89 8.09 -2.23
N LEU A 65 11.91 8.74 -1.68
CA LEU A 65 13.05 9.26 -2.44
C LEU A 65 14.03 8.17 -2.89
N HIS A 66 14.19 7.11 -2.08
CA HIS A 66 15.27 6.13 -2.28
C HIS A 66 14.80 4.78 -2.79
N THR A 67 13.49 4.52 -2.86
CA THR A 67 12.99 3.23 -3.32
C THR A 67 12.76 3.22 -4.83
N PRO A 68 13.47 2.35 -5.58
CA PRO A 68 13.24 2.24 -7.01
C PRO A 68 11.86 1.62 -7.30
N PRO A 69 11.14 2.13 -8.33
CA PRO A 69 9.83 1.63 -8.69
C PRO A 69 9.88 0.15 -9.06
N LEU A 70 8.74 -0.54 -8.94
CA LEU A 70 8.56 -1.93 -9.35
C LEU A 70 8.42 -2.05 -10.88
N GLY A 71 9.31 -1.38 -11.63
CA GLY A 71 9.25 -1.25 -13.09
C GLY A 71 7.96 -0.59 -13.60
N ALA A 72 7.83 -0.49 -14.93
CA ALA A 72 6.60 -0.01 -15.56
C ALA A 72 5.45 -0.97 -15.23
N SER A 73 4.48 -0.49 -14.46
CA SER A 73 3.25 -1.22 -14.14
C SER A 73 2.07 -0.30 -14.39
N THR A 74 0.99 -0.85 -14.93
CA THR A 74 -0.25 -0.07 -15.05
C THR A 74 -0.78 0.23 -13.64
N ASN A 75 -1.61 1.27 -13.52
CA ASN A 75 -2.24 1.59 -12.24
C ASN A 75 -2.99 0.39 -11.65
N GLU A 76 -3.70 -0.35 -12.49
CA GLU A 76 -4.45 -1.54 -12.09
C GLU A 76 -3.53 -2.65 -11.57
N GLU A 77 -2.41 -2.91 -12.25
CA GLU A 77 -1.41 -3.88 -11.80
C GLU A 77 -0.83 -3.51 -10.44
N ALA A 78 -0.52 -2.22 -10.21
CA ALA A 78 -0.01 -1.74 -8.92
C ALA A 78 -1.02 -1.95 -7.79
N VAL A 79 -2.30 -1.64 -8.03
CA VAL A 79 -3.39 -1.85 -7.06
C VAL A 79 -3.59 -3.34 -6.77
N ARG A 80 -3.65 -4.19 -7.80
CA ARG A 80 -3.77 -5.65 -7.64
C ARG A 80 -2.59 -6.21 -6.86
N GLN A 81 -1.37 -5.79 -7.22
CA GLN A 81 -0.15 -6.20 -6.53
C GLN A 81 -0.16 -5.82 -5.05
N ALA A 82 -0.60 -4.60 -4.72
CA ALA A 82 -0.72 -4.14 -3.34
C ALA A 82 -1.73 -4.98 -2.54
N ARG A 83 -2.93 -5.19 -3.10
CA ARG A 83 -3.99 -6.00 -2.46
C ARG A 83 -3.54 -7.43 -2.21
N ARG A 84 -2.83 -8.05 -3.16
CA ARG A 84 -2.25 -9.39 -2.99
C ARG A 84 -1.28 -9.48 -1.82
N THR A 85 -0.52 -8.41 -1.56
CA THR A 85 0.42 -8.35 -0.42
C THR A 85 -0.22 -7.97 0.91
N MET A 86 -1.49 -7.54 0.92
CA MET A 86 -2.15 -7.05 2.12
C MET A 86 -2.30 -8.11 3.21
N ALA A 87 -2.56 -9.37 2.85
CA ALA A 87 -2.65 -10.46 3.83
C ALA A 87 -1.32 -10.65 4.58
N PHE A 88 -0.21 -10.53 3.87
CA PHE A 88 1.14 -10.60 4.46
C PHE A 88 1.38 -9.45 5.44
N PHE A 89 1.09 -8.20 5.06
CA PHE A 89 1.26 -7.06 5.97
C PHE A 89 0.33 -7.10 7.17
N ARG A 90 -0.92 -7.56 7.01
CA ARG A 90 -1.83 -7.79 8.14
C ARG A 90 -1.29 -8.82 9.13
N CYS A 91 -0.64 -9.87 8.63
CA CYS A 91 0.03 -10.84 9.49
C CYS A 91 1.18 -10.18 10.26
N LEU A 92 2.03 -9.39 9.58
CA LEU A 92 3.10 -8.64 10.23
C LEU A 92 2.59 -7.66 11.29
N GLY A 93 1.54 -6.89 11.00
CA GLY A 93 0.93 -5.96 11.96
C GLY A 93 0.44 -6.66 13.22
N ARG A 94 -0.19 -7.84 13.09
CA ARG A 94 -0.60 -8.65 14.25
C ARG A 94 0.59 -9.11 15.08
N LEU A 95 1.67 -9.57 14.45
CA LEU A 95 2.90 -9.97 15.14
C LEU A 95 3.60 -8.78 15.81
N ALA A 96 3.49 -7.60 15.22
CA ALA A 96 3.98 -6.36 15.80
C ALA A 96 3.05 -5.81 16.89
N HIS A 97 1.93 -6.46 17.23
CA HIS A 97 0.90 -5.98 18.15
C HIS A 97 0.28 -4.63 17.75
N GLU A 98 0.31 -4.26 16.47
CA GLU A 98 -0.19 -2.97 16.03
C GLU A 98 -1.66 -2.83 16.45
N ASP A 99 -1.94 -1.85 17.30
CA ASP A 99 -3.32 -1.54 17.72
C ASP A 99 -4.12 -1.24 16.46
N LEU A 100 -5.40 -1.64 16.42
CA LEU A 100 -6.29 -1.53 15.26
C LEU A 100 -6.63 -0.07 14.86
N LEU A 101 -5.81 0.89 15.28
CA LEU A 101 -5.91 2.29 14.92
C LEU A 101 -5.54 2.49 13.45
N CYS A 102 -6.37 3.25 12.74
CA CYS A 102 -6.24 3.42 11.30
C CYS A 102 -4.95 4.14 10.88
N LEU A 103 -4.51 5.15 11.65
CA LEU A 103 -3.34 5.96 11.29
C LEU A 103 -2.00 5.20 11.38
N PRO A 104 -1.65 4.51 12.49
CA PRO A 104 -0.47 3.65 12.52
C PRO A 104 -0.51 2.58 11.42
N ALA A 105 -1.64 1.85 11.30
CA ALA A 105 -1.78 0.77 10.33
C ALA A 105 -1.61 1.23 8.88
N ALA A 106 -2.24 2.35 8.51
CA ALA A 106 -2.09 2.94 7.18
C ALA A 106 -0.67 3.47 6.96
N THR A 107 -0.02 4.03 7.97
CA THR A 107 1.37 4.50 7.88
C THR A 107 2.33 3.34 7.61
N SER A 108 2.24 2.27 8.40
CA SER A 108 3.06 1.07 8.30
C SER A 108 2.86 0.36 6.96
N LEU A 109 1.61 0.22 6.53
CA LEU A 109 1.29 -0.36 5.22
C LEU A 109 1.87 0.49 4.08
N THR A 110 1.74 1.81 4.15
CA THR A 110 2.30 2.72 3.16
C THR A 110 3.82 2.54 3.06
N ALA A 111 4.53 2.46 4.19
CA ALA A 111 5.97 2.21 4.21
C ALA A 111 6.34 0.88 3.51
N GLY A 112 5.60 -0.19 3.84
CA GLY A 112 5.80 -1.50 3.23
C GLY A 112 5.59 -1.50 1.71
N LEU A 113 4.53 -0.85 1.23
CA LEU A 113 4.23 -0.76 -0.21
C LEU A 113 5.22 0.14 -0.96
N ILE A 114 5.63 1.27 -0.38
CA ILE A 114 6.68 2.12 -0.96
C ILE A 114 7.96 1.33 -1.10
N ALA A 115 8.41 0.65 -0.03
CA ALA A 115 9.62 -0.18 -0.04
C ALA A 115 9.57 -1.36 -1.03
N LEU A 116 8.36 -1.79 -1.42
CA LEU A 116 8.14 -2.78 -2.48
C LEU A 116 8.40 -2.19 -3.88
N GLY A 117 8.33 -0.87 -4.02
CA GLY A 117 8.42 -0.11 -5.26
C GLY A 117 7.05 0.33 -5.80
N LEU A 118 6.01 0.35 -4.98
CA LEU A 118 4.67 0.79 -5.38
C LEU A 118 4.45 2.27 -5.00
N PRO A 119 3.71 3.05 -5.81
CA PRO A 119 3.42 4.47 -5.55
C PRO A 119 2.32 4.65 -4.48
N ALA A 120 2.51 4.02 -3.32
CA ALA A 120 1.54 4.11 -2.23
C ALA A 120 1.62 5.47 -1.54
N GLN A 121 0.47 5.96 -1.07
CA GLN A 121 0.32 7.19 -0.30
C GLN A 121 -0.52 6.90 0.93
N LEU A 122 -0.08 7.38 2.08
CA LEU A 122 -0.92 7.57 3.24
C LEU A 122 -1.86 8.74 2.96
N VAL A 123 -3.13 8.57 3.31
CA VAL A 123 -4.14 9.62 3.26
C VAL A 123 -4.79 9.73 4.62
N VAL A 124 -4.93 10.95 5.13
CA VAL A 124 -5.71 11.26 6.33
C VAL A 124 -6.84 12.18 5.92
N GLY A 125 -8.07 11.79 6.22
CA GLY A 125 -9.26 12.54 5.87
C GLY A 125 -10.12 12.87 7.08
N LYS A 126 -10.92 13.93 6.95
CA LYS A 126 -11.94 14.35 7.92
C LYS A 126 -13.32 13.98 7.40
N ALA A 127 -14.18 13.44 8.27
CA ALA A 127 -15.54 13.07 7.86
C ALA A 127 -16.32 14.31 7.38
N GLU A 128 -16.98 14.21 6.21
CA GLU A 128 -17.82 15.29 5.65
C GLU A 128 -19.28 15.18 6.10
N TYR A 129 -19.73 13.96 6.42
CA TYR A 129 -21.09 13.68 6.84
C TYR A 129 -21.11 13.18 8.30
N LEU A 130 -22.28 13.25 8.95
CA LEU A 130 -22.58 12.56 10.20
C LEU A 130 -22.57 11.03 9.99
N LEU A 131 -21.44 10.48 9.56
CA LEU A 131 -21.15 9.05 9.52
C LEU A 131 -20.97 8.61 10.96
N ASN A 132 -22.08 8.21 11.58
CA ASN A 132 -22.14 7.55 12.88
C ASN A 132 -21.08 8.05 13.87
N LYS A 133 -21.17 9.31 14.36
CA LYS A 133 -20.58 9.94 15.58
C LYS A 133 -19.26 9.44 16.22
N THR A 134 -18.48 8.55 15.63
CA THR A 134 -17.48 7.76 16.37
C THR A 134 -16.06 8.22 16.07
N TYR A 135 -15.77 8.68 14.85
CA TYR A 135 -14.44 9.16 14.46
C TYR A 135 -14.52 10.33 13.47
N ASP A 136 -14.02 11.49 13.88
CA ASP A 136 -13.93 12.69 13.03
C ASP A 136 -12.86 12.57 11.95
N PHE A 137 -11.86 11.71 12.17
CA PHE A 137 -10.73 11.49 11.28
C PHE A 137 -10.56 10.01 10.97
N HIS A 138 -10.07 9.75 9.77
CA HIS A 138 -9.73 8.40 9.33
C HIS A 138 -8.50 8.42 8.44
N ALA A 139 -7.76 7.32 8.43
CA ALA A 139 -6.54 7.18 7.64
C ALA A 139 -6.54 5.87 6.86
N TRP A 140 -6.11 5.96 5.61
CA TRP A 140 -6.01 4.82 4.70
C TRP A 140 -4.81 4.96 3.77
N THR A 141 -4.45 3.88 3.09
CA THR A 141 -3.41 3.87 2.06
C THR A 141 -4.06 3.86 0.69
N GLU A 142 -3.62 4.74 -0.20
CA GLU A 142 -4.03 4.81 -1.61
C GLU A 142 -2.88 4.44 -2.55
N ILE A 143 -3.22 3.92 -3.74
CA ILE A 143 -2.35 3.92 -4.91
C ILE A 143 -3.12 4.63 -6.02
N ASN A 144 -2.57 5.74 -6.53
CA ASN A 144 -3.18 6.58 -7.58
C ASN A 144 -4.67 6.84 -7.34
N GLY A 145 -5.01 7.16 -6.08
CA GLY A 145 -6.37 7.47 -5.66
C GLY A 145 -7.29 6.28 -5.40
N VAL A 146 -6.81 5.04 -5.49
CA VAL A 146 -7.57 3.84 -5.15
C VAL A 146 -7.22 3.38 -3.72
N PRO A 147 -8.18 3.33 -2.78
CA PRO A 147 -7.96 2.78 -1.45
C PRO A 147 -7.53 1.31 -1.49
N ILE A 148 -6.49 0.98 -0.71
CA ILE A 148 -5.89 -0.36 -0.64
C ILE A 148 -6.35 -1.14 0.58
N ASN A 149 -6.29 -0.53 1.76
CA ASN A 149 -6.72 -1.14 3.03
C ASN A 149 -8.14 -0.76 3.43
N ASP A 150 -8.90 -0.13 2.54
CA ASP A 150 -10.27 0.30 2.79
C ASP A 150 -11.17 0.10 1.57
N LYS A 151 -12.47 0.31 1.75
CA LYS A 151 -13.49 0.29 0.70
C LYS A 151 -13.44 1.59 -0.12
N PRO A 152 -13.75 1.54 -1.43
CA PRO A 152 -13.78 2.72 -2.29
C PRO A 152 -14.68 3.87 -1.77
N ILE A 153 -15.75 3.53 -1.05
CA ILE A 153 -16.69 4.50 -0.46
C ILE A 153 -16.04 5.47 0.52
N VAL A 154 -14.87 5.14 1.12
CA VAL A 154 -14.17 6.03 2.06
C VAL A 154 -13.91 7.42 1.47
N ARG A 155 -13.68 7.50 0.16
CA ARG A 155 -13.44 8.77 -0.54
C ARG A 155 -14.66 9.65 -0.73
N GLN A 156 -15.86 9.08 -0.60
CA GLN A 156 -17.13 9.83 -0.63
C GLN A 156 -17.52 10.30 0.78
N CYS A 157 -16.90 9.70 1.80
CA CYS A 157 -17.22 9.89 3.20
C CYS A 157 -16.27 10.88 3.90
N TYR A 158 -15.02 10.97 3.43
CA TYR A 158 -13.96 11.74 4.06
C TYR A 158 -13.31 12.69 3.06
N LEU A 159 -13.18 13.95 3.46
CA LEU A 159 -12.38 14.96 2.78
C LEU A 159 -10.90 14.72 3.07
N PRO A 160 -10.06 14.39 2.07
CA PRO A 160 -8.63 14.23 2.29
C PRO A 160 -7.99 15.55 2.73
N LEU A 161 -7.37 15.55 3.91
CA LEU A 161 -6.64 16.70 4.47
C LEU A 161 -5.14 16.58 4.25
N LEU A 162 -4.61 15.35 4.38
CA LEU A 162 -3.19 15.06 4.23
C LEU A 162 -3.00 13.91 3.24
N LYS A 163 -1.98 14.02 2.39
CA LYS A 163 -1.47 12.92 1.57
C LYS A 163 0.05 12.86 1.68
N TRP A 164 0.59 11.66 1.87
CA TRP A 164 2.02 11.49 2.09
C TRP A 164 2.57 10.13 1.63
N PRO A 165 3.69 10.06 0.88
CA PRO A 165 4.32 11.18 0.18
C PRO A 165 3.38 11.75 -0.90
N ASP A 166 3.53 13.02 -1.28
CA ASP A 166 2.79 13.56 -2.42
C ASP A 166 3.54 13.29 -3.74
N TRP A 167 3.12 12.25 -4.47
CA TRP A 167 3.71 11.88 -5.75
C TRP A 167 3.45 12.89 -6.87
N LYS A 168 2.51 13.84 -6.69
CA LYS A 168 2.26 14.89 -7.70
C LYS A 168 3.47 15.77 -7.94
N HIS A 169 4.37 15.88 -6.96
CA HIS A 169 5.62 16.62 -7.07
C HIS A 169 6.80 15.77 -7.59
N HIS A 170 6.57 14.49 -7.92
CA HIS A 170 7.58 13.56 -8.44
C HIS A 170 7.13 12.86 -9.73
N PRO A 171 6.84 13.61 -10.82
CA PRO A 171 6.26 13.07 -12.05
C PRO A 171 7.15 12.06 -12.81
N HIS A 172 8.43 11.96 -12.46
CA HIS A 172 9.41 11.13 -13.18
C HIS A 172 9.50 9.68 -12.69
N MET A 173 8.83 9.30 -11.58
CA MET A 173 8.98 7.95 -11.00
C MET A 173 7.96 6.92 -11.48
N PHE A 174 6.82 7.36 -12.05
CA PHE A 174 5.73 6.48 -12.48
C PHE A 174 5.08 7.01 -13.76
N ASN A 175 5.77 6.84 -14.89
CA ASN A 175 5.21 6.96 -16.24
C ASN A 175 5.19 5.58 -16.91
#